data_AF-S8F0G6-F1
#
_entry.id   AF-S8F0G6-F1
#
_cell.length_a   1.000
_cell.length_b   1.000
_cell.length_c   1.000
_cell.angle_alpha   90.00
_cell.angle_beta   90.00
_cell.angle_gamma   90.00
#
_symmetry.space_group_name_H-M   'P 1'
#
loop_
_entity.id
_entity.type
_entity.pdbx_description
1 polymer ?
#
loop_
_entity_poly.entity_id
_entity_poly.type
_entity_poly.pdbx_seq_one_letter_code
_entity_poly.pdbx_strand_id
1 'polypeptide(L)'
;QCFIPKLQDHLLTRLLNRPFDGDDHAFTHEERQSVLILNDTIYEHKEMHVNFTTYDIRRDQDYLNATTHRDVLMNSCEIAPGSHPYWYARIIGMFHADVLRIGDGVTDHSTHCMEFLWVRWFGVDPGYRYGSRVARRLPKIGFVPMADEMAFGFLDPSLIVRGCHLIQAFADGRTAELLPVRSVARKPDEPQDDDWESYYVGM
;
A
#
# COMPACT_ATOMS: atom_id res chain seq x y z
N GLN A 1 3.07 3.81 16.02
CA GLN A 1 1.91 3.84 15.12
C GLN A 1 0.91 2.77 15.56
N CYS A 2 -0.38 3.07 15.50
CA CYS A 2 -1.45 2.20 15.98
C CYS A 2 -1.91 1.28 14.83
N PHE A 3 -1.31 0.08 14.72
CA PHE A 3 -1.63 -0.91 13.69
C PHE A 3 -3.09 -1.40 13.75
N ILE A 4 -3.57 -1.75 14.95
CA ILE A 4 -4.90 -2.36 15.14
C ILE A 4 -6.05 -1.42 14.75
N PRO A 5 -6.09 -0.14 15.19
CA PRO A 5 -7.17 0.77 14.76
C PRO A 5 -7.23 0.96 13.25
N LYS A 6 -6.07 1.13 12.58
CA LYS A 6 -6.03 1.26 11.12
C LYS A 6 -6.50 -0.02 10.41
N LEU A 7 -6.17 -1.19 10.96
CA LEU A 7 -6.64 -2.46 10.41
C LEU A 7 -8.17 -2.56 10.53
N GLN A 8 -8.72 -2.24 11.70
CA GLN A 8 -10.17 -2.23 11.92
C GLN A 8 -10.88 -1.26 10.97
N ASP A 9 -10.33 -0.05 10.78
CA ASP A 9 -10.86 0.95 9.85
C ASP A 9 -10.87 0.43 8.41
N HIS A 10 -9.78 -0.21 7.98
CA HIS A 10 -9.68 -0.82 6.64
C HIS A 10 -10.69 -1.96 6.43
N LEU A 11 -10.78 -2.89 7.39
CA LEU A 11 -11.72 -4.01 7.32
C LEU A 11 -13.18 -3.52 7.34
N LEU A 12 -13.49 -2.57 8.21
CA LEU A 12 -14.85 -2.01 8.34
C LEU A 12 -15.29 -1.27 7.07
N THR A 13 -14.39 -0.50 6.46
CA THR A 13 -14.62 0.18 5.16
C THR A 13 -15.07 -0.82 4.10
N ARG A 14 -14.37 -1.95 4.00
CA ARG A 14 -14.65 -3.00 3.02
C ARG A 14 -15.93 -3.77 3.34
N LEU A 15 -16.18 -4.10 4.61
CA LEU A 15 -17.45 -4.71 5.05
C LEU A 15 -18.66 -3.80 4.77
N LEU A 16 -18.47 -2.48 4.80
CA LEU A 16 -19.48 -1.49 4.44
C LEU A 16 -19.60 -1.24 2.93
N ASN A 17 -18.78 -1.90 2.11
CA ASN A 17 -18.68 -1.66 0.67
C ASN A 17 -18.47 -0.19 0.30
N ARG A 18 -17.70 0.55 1.11
CA ARG A 18 -17.34 1.93 0.81
C ARG A 18 -16.21 1.95 -0.23
N PRO A 19 -16.25 2.88 -1.20
CA PRO A 19 -15.18 2.99 -2.19
C PRO A 19 -13.89 3.45 -1.51
N PHE A 20 -12.75 2.98 -2.02
CA PHE A 20 -11.45 3.50 -1.63
C PHE A 20 -11.27 4.89 -2.25
N ASP A 21 -11.30 5.94 -1.44
CA ASP A 21 -11.03 7.32 -1.84
C ASP A 21 -9.62 7.79 -1.45
N GLY A 22 -8.87 6.93 -0.77
CA GLY A 22 -7.49 7.17 -0.39
C GLY A 22 -7.30 7.92 0.92
N ASP A 23 -8.39 8.27 1.59
CA ASP A 23 -8.37 8.73 2.98
C ASP A 23 -8.69 7.56 3.92
N ASP A 24 -7.98 7.48 5.04
CA ASP A 24 -8.34 6.58 6.15
C ASP A 24 -9.70 7.08 6.72
N HIS A 25 -10.80 6.42 6.39
CA HIS A 25 -12.10 6.74 6.98
C HIS A 25 -12.01 6.63 8.50
N ALA A 26 -12.17 7.77 9.19
CA ALA A 26 -12.16 7.79 10.64
C ALA A 26 -13.47 7.22 11.19
N PHE A 27 -13.42 6.01 11.75
CA PHE A 27 -14.52 5.42 12.50
C PHE A 27 -14.41 5.73 13.98
N THR A 28 -15.54 5.73 14.68
CA THR A 28 -15.54 5.85 16.15
C THR A 28 -15.00 4.57 16.80
N HIS A 29 -14.72 4.63 18.10
CA HIS A 29 -14.26 3.44 18.82
C HIS A 29 -15.32 2.33 18.85
N GLU A 30 -16.59 2.71 19.01
CA GLU A 30 -17.73 1.80 19.04
C GLU A 30 -17.93 1.13 17.68
N GLU A 31 -17.76 1.88 16.58
CA GLU A 31 -17.82 1.34 15.22
C GLU A 31 -16.69 0.33 14.98
N ARG A 32 -15.46 0.61 15.43
CA ARG A 32 -14.35 -0.34 15.31
C ARG A 32 -14.56 -1.62 16.10
N GLN A 33 -15.21 -1.54 17.27
CA GLN A 33 -15.57 -2.71 18.08
C GLN A 33 -16.62 -3.61 17.40
N SER A 34 -17.29 -3.12 16.35
CA SER A 34 -18.19 -3.94 15.52
C SER A 34 -17.45 -4.97 14.66
N VAL A 35 -16.13 -4.81 14.47
CA VAL A 35 -15.31 -5.73 13.67
C VAL A 35 -14.64 -6.76 14.57
N LEU A 36 -14.98 -8.02 14.36
CA LEU A 36 -14.42 -9.15 15.09
C LEU A 36 -13.56 -10.00 14.15
N ILE A 37 -12.27 -10.10 14.46
CA ILE A 37 -11.34 -11.04 13.82
C ILE A 37 -11.51 -12.38 14.51
N LEU A 38 -11.94 -13.41 13.78
CA LEU A 38 -12.20 -14.72 14.37
C LEU A 38 -10.91 -15.30 14.96
N ASN A 39 -11.04 -15.84 16.18
CA ASN A 39 -9.94 -16.44 16.94
C ASN A 39 -8.76 -15.50 17.21
N ASP A 40 -8.95 -14.18 17.09
CA ASP A 40 -7.88 -13.17 17.22
C ASP A 40 -6.64 -13.49 16.36
N THR A 41 -6.86 -14.15 15.22
CA THR A 41 -5.78 -14.71 14.40
C THR A 41 -5.75 -14.04 13.03
N ILE A 42 -4.56 -13.56 12.67
CA ILE A 42 -4.22 -13.14 11.31
C ILE A 42 -3.20 -14.12 10.74
N TYR A 43 -3.34 -14.47 9.48
CA TYR A 43 -2.45 -15.41 8.80
C TYR A 43 -1.59 -14.66 7.80
N GLU A 44 -0.28 -14.85 7.89
CA GLU A 44 0.69 -14.25 6.97
C GLU A 44 0.93 -15.12 5.75
N HIS A 45 0.99 -14.48 4.59
CA HIS A 45 1.32 -15.09 3.30
C HIS A 45 2.66 -14.56 2.80
N LYS A 46 3.42 -15.41 2.11
CA LYS A 46 4.72 -15.02 1.54
C LYS A 46 4.59 -14.40 0.16
N GLU A 47 3.55 -14.79 -0.57
CA GLU A 47 3.46 -14.62 -2.01
C GLU A 47 2.01 -14.32 -2.40
N MET A 48 1.83 -13.47 -3.41
CA MET A 48 0.53 -13.19 -4.03
C MET A 48 0.72 -12.97 -5.52
N HIS A 49 -0.36 -13.13 -6.28
CA HIS A 49 -0.34 -12.99 -7.72
C HIS A 49 -1.33 -11.93 -8.18
N VAL A 50 -0.92 -11.04 -9.08
CA VAL A 50 -1.79 -10.02 -9.68
C VAL A 50 -1.84 -10.24 -11.19
N ASN A 51 -3.04 -10.44 -11.72
CA ASN A 51 -3.23 -10.55 -13.16
C ASN A 51 -3.45 -9.17 -13.76
N PHE A 52 -2.76 -8.86 -14.84
CA PHE A 52 -2.91 -7.59 -15.55
C PHE A 52 -3.05 -7.80 -17.05
N THR A 53 -3.49 -6.76 -17.75
CA THR A 53 -3.54 -6.75 -19.22
C THR A 53 -2.35 -5.98 -19.77
N THR A 54 -1.61 -6.58 -20.69
CA THR A 54 -0.49 -5.95 -21.41
C THR A 54 -0.99 -4.98 -22.48
N TYR A 55 -0.12 -4.13 -23.00
CA TYR A 55 -0.46 -3.16 -24.06
C TYR A 55 -1.00 -3.80 -25.34
N ASP A 56 -0.58 -5.04 -25.66
CA ASP A 56 -1.08 -5.81 -26.79
C ASP A 56 -2.36 -6.63 -26.46
N ILE A 57 -3.07 -6.26 -25.38
CA ILE A 57 -4.34 -6.85 -24.94
C ILE A 57 -4.18 -8.35 -24.63
N ARG A 58 -3.06 -8.73 -24.03
CA ARG A 58 -2.85 -10.09 -23.51
C ARG A 58 -2.94 -10.08 -22.00
N ARG A 59 -3.21 -11.24 -21.42
CA ARG A 59 -3.15 -11.43 -19.98
C ARG A 59 -1.75 -11.88 -19.60
N ASP A 60 -1.26 -11.29 -18.54
CA ASP A 60 0.00 -11.66 -17.90
C ASP A 60 -0.14 -11.49 -16.39
N GLN A 61 0.86 -11.94 -15.63
CA GLN A 61 0.76 -12.08 -14.19
C GLN A 61 2.04 -11.61 -13.51
N ASP A 62 1.88 -10.76 -12.50
CA ASP A 62 2.95 -10.45 -11.58
C ASP A 62 2.93 -11.41 -10.40
N TYR A 63 4.13 -11.83 -10.03
CA TYR A 63 4.40 -12.54 -8.81
C TYR A 63 5.01 -11.57 -7.81
N LEU A 64 4.29 -11.33 -6.71
CA LEU A 64 4.67 -10.39 -5.68
C LEU A 64 5.05 -11.16 -4.41
N ASN A 65 6.09 -10.69 -3.73
CA ASN A 65 6.48 -11.18 -2.41
C ASN A 65 7.03 -10.01 -1.58
N ALA A 66 7.01 -10.11 -0.26
CA ALA A 66 7.47 -9.03 0.62
C ALA A 66 9.00 -8.79 0.57
N THR A 67 9.77 -9.69 -0.08
CA THR A 67 11.24 -9.71 -0.05
C THR A 67 11.87 -9.05 -1.28
N THR A 68 11.51 -9.48 -2.49
CA THR A 68 12.15 -9.12 -3.76
C THR A 68 11.24 -8.35 -4.71
N HIS A 69 9.94 -8.65 -4.75
CA HIS A 69 8.95 -8.06 -5.67
C HIS A 69 7.77 -7.47 -4.89
N ARG A 70 8.08 -6.42 -4.12
CA ARG A 70 7.15 -5.83 -3.13
C ARG A 70 6.56 -4.49 -3.53
N ASP A 71 7.08 -3.88 -4.59
CA ASP A 71 6.64 -2.56 -5.01
C ASP A 71 5.47 -2.71 -5.99
N VAL A 72 4.37 -2.02 -5.69
CA VAL A 72 3.11 -2.10 -6.44
C VAL A 72 2.62 -0.72 -6.82
N LEU A 73 1.81 -0.68 -7.86
CA LEU A 73 1.11 0.51 -8.31
C LEU A 73 -0.40 0.28 -8.32
N MET A 74 -1.14 1.33 -7.99
CA MET A 74 -2.59 1.38 -8.07
C MET A 74 -3.03 2.70 -8.70
N ASN A 75 -4.29 2.79 -9.13
CA ASN A 75 -4.84 4.05 -9.61
C ASN A 75 -4.90 5.07 -8.47
N SER A 76 -4.46 6.30 -8.76
CA SER A 76 -4.59 7.43 -7.85
C SER A 76 -6.06 7.85 -7.74
N CYS A 77 -6.48 8.23 -6.54
CA CYS A 77 -7.80 8.84 -6.31
C CYS A 77 -7.79 10.36 -6.59
N GLU A 78 -6.65 10.94 -6.98
CA GLU A 78 -6.53 12.37 -7.28
C GLU A 78 -7.23 12.74 -8.60
N ILE A 79 -8.15 13.71 -8.52
CA ILE A 79 -8.99 14.15 -9.66
C ILE A 79 -8.46 15.47 -10.26
N ALA A 80 -7.49 16.12 -9.64
CA ALA A 80 -7.00 17.42 -10.09
C ALA A 80 -6.31 17.34 -11.46
N PRO A 81 -6.50 18.31 -12.36
CA PRO A 81 -5.83 18.33 -13.65
C PRO A 81 -4.30 18.33 -13.49
N GLY A 82 -3.64 17.33 -14.06
CA GLY A 82 -2.19 17.18 -13.97
C GLY A 82 -1.70 16.38 -12.76
N SER A 83 -2.61 15.85 -11.94
CA SER A 83 -2.28 14.87 -10.90
C SER A 83 -1.65 13.62 -11.49
N HIS A 84 -0.78 13.00 -10.70
CA HIS A 84 -0.11 11.77 -11.09
C HIS A 84 -1.14 10.62 -11.08
N PRO A 85 -1.34 9.87 -12.18
CA PRO A 85 -2.42 8.90 -12.30
C PRO A 85 -2.30 7.67 -11.39
N TYR A 86 -1.15 7.46 -10.76
CA TYR A 86 -0.89 6.26 -9.97
C TYR A 86 -0.39 6.58 -8.57
N TRP A 87 -0.77 5.76 -7.60
CA TRP A 87 -0.09 5.69 -6.33
C TRP A 87 0.82 4.47 -6.29
N TYR A 88 1.87 4.57 -5.48
CA TYR A 88 2.83 3.49 -5.32
C TYR A 88 2.98 3.13 -3.85
N ALA A 89 3.14 1.85 -3.61
CA ALA A 89 3.32 1.32 -2.27
C ALA A 89 4.34 0.19 -2.27
N ARG A 90 5.02 0.05 -1.14
CA ARG A 90 5.91 -1.08 -0.85
C ARG A 90 5.23 -2.00 0.15
N ILE A 91 5.00 -3.24 -0.24
CA ILE A 91 4.44 -4.27 0.62
C ILE A 91 5.44 -4.63 1.72
N ILE A 92 4.97 -4.59 2.96
CA ILE A 92 5.70 -5.02 4.15
C ILE A 92 5.25 -6.43 4.55
N GLY A 93 3.94 -6.70 4.48
CA GLY A 93 3.37 -8.00 4.78
C GLY A 93 2.06 -8.23 4.05
N MET A 94 1.77 -9.49 3.78
CA MET A 94 0.54 -9.95 3.11
C MET A 94 -0.22 -10.80 4.10
N PHE A 95 -1.49 -10.51 4.33
CA PHE A 95 -2.26 -11.16 5.36
C PHE A 95 -3.66 -11.53 4.88
N HIS A 96 -4.26 -12.51 5.53
CA HIS A 96 -5.69 -12.68 5.54
C HIS A 96 -6.20 -12.93 6.95
N ALA A 97 -7.47 -12.64 7.16
CA ALA A 97 -8.18 -12.97 8.38
C ALA A 97 -9.64 -13.28 8.08
N ASP A 98 -10.24 -14.15 8.89
CA ASP A 98 -11.68 -14.34 8.89
C ASP A 98 -12.32 -13.27 9.78
N VAL A 99 -13.19 -12.46 9.18
CA VAL A 99 -13.75 -11.28 9.82
C VAL A 99 -15.27 -11.40 9.85
N LEU A 100 -15.85 -11.08 11.01
CA LEU A 100 -17.27 -11.02 11.24
C LEU A 100 -17.64 -9.62 11.72
N ARG A 101 -18.75 -9.08 11.23
CA ARG A 101 -19.34 -7.86 11.77
C ARG A 101 -20.42 -8.18 12.79
N ILE A 102 -20.37 -7.50 13.93
CA ILE A 102 -21.31 -7.63 15.04
C ILE A 102 -21.83 -6.26 15.49
N GLY A 103 -23.01 -6.18 16.10
CA GLY A 103 -23.54 -4.94 16.66
C GLY A 103 -25.01 -4.72 16.34
N ASP A 104 -25.60 -3.71 16.98
CA ASP A 104 -27.02 -3.40 16.84
C ASP A 104 -27.34 -2.95 15.41
N GLY A 105 -28.31 -3.64 14.79
CA GLY A 105 -28.75 -3.38 13.41
C GLY A 105 -27.96 -4.12 12.33
N VAL A 106 -26.96 -4.93 12.67
CA VAL A 106 -26.31 -5.85 11.73
C VAL A 106 -27.18 -7.08 11.55
N THR A 107 -27.71 -7.28 10.34
CA THR A 107 -28.55 -8.45 10.00
C THR A 107 -27.75 -9.57 9.34
N ASP A 108 -26.59 -9.24 8.79
CA ASP A 108 -25.68 -10.18 8.13
C ASP A 108 -24.55 -10.57 9.09
N HIS A 109 -24.58 -11.81 9.54
CA HIS A 109 -23.55 -12.42 10.38
C HIS A 109 -22.70 -13.42 9.60
N SER A 110 -22.58 -13.24 8.28
CA SER A 110 -21.66 -14.02 7.48
C SER A 110 -20.21 -13.71 7.85
N THR A 111 -19.40 -14.75 7.83
CA THR A 111 -17.95 -14.64 7.99
C THR A 111 -17.34 -14.35 6.63
N HIS A 112 -16.45 -13.35 6.57
CA HIS A 112 -15.74 -12.95 5.38
C HIS A 112 -14.25 -13.23 5.55
N CYS A 113 -13.68 -14.09 4.69
CA CYS A 113 -12.23 -14.19 4.57
C CYS A 113 -11.74 -12.97 3.78
N MET A 114 -10.98 -12.10 4.44
CA MET A 114 -10.53 -10.82 3.89
C MET A 114 -9.01 -10.80 3.78
N GLU A 115 -8.51 -10.65 2.56
CA GLU A 115 -7.10 -10.45 2.26
C GLU A 115 -6.75 -8.96 2.34
N PHE A 116 -5.64 -8.61 2.99
CA PHE A 116 -5.18 -7.23 3.11
C PHE A 116 -3.66 -7.17 3.17
N LEU A 117 -3.11 -6.06 2.68
CA LEU A 117 -1.67 -5.82 2.62
C LEU A 117 -1.32 -4.72 3.61
N TRP A 118 -0.24 -4.91 4.37
CA TRP A 118 0.36 -3.81 5.12
C TRP A 118 1.46 -3.19 4.26
N VAL A 119 1.35 -1.89 3.98
CA VAL A 119 2.20 -1.21 3.01
C VAL A 119 2.83 0.06 3.58
N ARG A 120 3.96 0.45 2.99
CA ARG A 120 4.57 1.78 3.13
C ARG A 120 4.35 2.58 1.86
N TRP A 121 3.82 3.79 1.98
CA TRP A 121 3.46 4.62 0.83
C TRP A 121 4.66 5.40 0.28
N PHE A 122 4.62 5.64 -1.03
CA PHE A 122 5.49 6.58 -1.71
C PHE A 122 4.73 7.85 -2.09
N GLY A 123 5.38 9.00 -1.95
CA GLY A 123 4.92 10.28 -2.48
C GLY A 123 5.66 10.65 -3.76
N VAL A 124 5.00 11.41 -4.64
CA VAL A 124 5.66 12.02 -5.81
C VAL A 124 6.63 13.10 -5.34
N ASP A 125 7.82 13.16 -5.93
CA ASP A 125 8.82 14.19 -5.60
C ASP A 125 8.28 15.60 -5.91
N PRO A 126 8.08 16.47 -4.89
CA PRO A 126 7.46 17.77 -5.08
C PRO A 126 8.19 18.65 -6.09
N GLY A 127 7.45 19.17 -7.09
CA GLY A 127 8.02 20.05 -8.11
C GLY A 127 8.85 19.33 -9.19
N TYR A 128 9.01 18.00 -9.10
CA TYR A 128 9.69 17.23 -10.14
C TYR A 128 8.84 17.17 -11.42
N ARG A 129 9.40 17.66 -12.54
CA ARG A 129 8.73 17.60 -13.84
C ARG A 129 9.10 16.30 -14.56
N TYR A 130 8.09 15.48 -14.85
CA TYR A 130 8.23 14.20 -15.54
C TYR A 130 7.29 14.11 -16.76
N GLY A 131 7.42 13.02 -17.52
CA GLY A 131 6.57 12.71 -18.67
C GLY A 131 7.22 13.05 -20.01
N SER A 132 6.92 12.24 -21.02
CA SER A 132 7.52 12.31 -22.36
C SER A 132 7.29 13.65 -23.07
N ARG A 133 6.13 14.28 -22.85
CA ARG A 133 5.76 15.57 -23.45
C ARG A 133 6.31 16.79 -22.72
N VAL A 134 6.62 16.67 -21.43
CA VAL A 134 7.01 17.81 -20.59
C VAL A 134 8.53 17.86 -20.39
N ALA A 135 9.12 16.75 -19.94
CA ALA A 135 10.53 16.72 -19.51
C ALA A 135 11.33 15.53 -20.06
N ARG A 136 10.69 14.56 -20.74
CA ARG A 136 11.29 13.28 -21.18
C ARG A 136 11.97 12.53 -20.03
N ARG A 137 11.37 12.58 -18.84
CA ARG A 137 11.86 11.95 -17.61
C ARG A 137 10.82 10.98 -17.06
N LEU A 138 11.27 9.92 -16.42
CA LEU A 138 10.42 8.99 -15.68
C LEU A 138 9.83 9.68 -14.44
N PRO A 139 8.65 9.28 -13.96
CA PRO A 139 8.15 9.72 -12.66
C PRO A 139 9.18 9.44 -11.57
N LYS A 140 9.35 10.39 -10.64
CA LYS A 140 10.26 10.28 -9.51
C LYS A 140 9.45 10.31 -8.22
N ILE A 141 9.70 9.36 -7.33
CA ILE A 141 8.97 9.15 -6.09
C ILE A 141 9.93 8.93 -4.91
N GLY A 142 9.49 9.24 -3.70
CA GLY A 142 10.23 9.01 -2.46
C GLY A 142 9.32 8.42 -1.39
N PHE A 143 9.89 7.84 -0.33
CA PHE A 143 9.05 7.37 0.77
C PHE A 143 8.41 8.54 1.50
N VAL A 144 7.14 8.36 1.88
CA VAL A 144 6.51 9.26 2.84
C VAL A 144 7.24 9.13 4.18
N PRO A 145 7.71 10.24 4.80
CA PRO A 145 8.44 10.19 6.07
C PRO A 145 7.61 9.53 7.17
N MET A 146 8.22 8.71 8.03
CA MET A 146 7.52 8.00 9.10
C MET A 146 6.80 8.92 10.11
N ALA A 147 7.22 10.17 10.24
CA ALA A 147 6.55 11.18 11.06
C ALA A 147 5.14 11.51 10.56
N ASP A 148 4.86 11.22 9.29
CA ASP A 148 3.53 11.34 8.71
C ASP A 148 2.66 10.14 9.13
N GLU A 149 1.43 10.43 9.54
CA GLU A 149 0.45 9.40 9.90
C GLU A 149 0.06 8.52 8.70
N MET A 150 0.22 9.03 7.48
CA MET A 150 -0.08 8.36 6.22
C MET A 150 1.12 7.60 5.64
N ALA A 151 2.25 7.52 6.34
CA ALA A 151 3.41 6.78 5.85
C ALA A 151 3.14 5.26 5.70
N PHE A 152 2.24 4.73 6.52
CA PHE A 152 1.85 3.32 6.53
C PHE A 152 0.33 3.20 6.50
N GLY A 153 -0.14 2.19 5.77
CA GLY A 153 -1.57 1.92 5.66
C GLY A 153 -1.84 0.47 5.26
N PHE A 154 -3.12 0.17 5.11
CA PHE A 154 -3.59 -1.10 4.60
C PHE A 154 -4.15 -0.94 3.20
N LEU A 155 -3.88 -1.92 2.34
CA LEU A 155 -4.31 -1.93 0.95
C LEU A 155 -5.07 -3.23 0.65
N ASP A 156 -6.18 -3.10 -0.07
CA ASP A 156 -6.90 -4.24 -0.64
C ASP A 156 -6.14 -4.74 -1.87
N PRO A 157 -5.71 -6.01 -1.92
CA PRO A 157 -5.04 -6.61 -3.08
C PRO A 157 -5.75 -6.36 -4.42
N SER A 158 -7.09 -6.26 -4.42
CA SER A 158 -7.88 -6.04 -5.63
C SER A 158 -7.72 -4.65 -6.26
N LEU A 159 -7.17 -3.68 -5.52
CA LEU A 159 -6.88 -2.34 -6.00
C LEU A 159 -5.54 -2.24 -6.73
N ILE A 160 -4.68 -3.26 -6.61
CA ILE A 160 -3.39 -3.29 -7.29
C ILE A 160 -3.61 -3.49 -8.78
N VAL A 161 -3.05 -2.59 -9.57
CA VAL A 161 -3.05 -2.69 -11.03
C VAL A 161 -1.92 -3.59 -11.50
N ARG A 162 -0.72 -3.39 -10.94
CA ARG A 162 0.51 -4.12 -11.31
C ARG A 162 1.59 -3.97 -10.25
N GLY A 163 2.57 -4.88 -10.21
CA GLY A 163 3.88 -4.62 -9.65
C GLY A 163 4.61 -3.50 -10.42
N CYS A 164 5.54 -2.80 -9.77
CA CYS A 164 6.37 -1.78 -10.40
C CYS A 164 7.85 -2.01 -10.13
N HIS A 165 8.71 -1.57 -11.07
CA HIS A 165 10.15 -1.65 -10.91
C HIS A 165 10.70 -0.27 -10.52
N LEU A 166 11.25 -0.16 -9.31
CA LEU A 166 11.84 1.07 -8.82
C LEU A 166 13.35 1.10 -9.08
N ILE A 167 13.80 2.13 -9.81
CA ILE A 167 15.21 2.38 -10.12
C ILE A 167 15.72 3.43 -9.15
N GLN A 168 16.81 3.14 -8.44
CA GLN A 168 17.39 4.05 -7.46
C GLN A 168 17.88 5.34 -8.14
N ALA A 169 17.52 6.50 -7.58
CA ALA A 169 18.00 7.78 -8.06
C ALA A 169 19.38 8.08 -7.45
N PHE A 170 20.43 7.46 -8.01
CA PHE A 170 21.80 7.53 -7.46
C PHE A 170 22.32 8.95 -7.22
N ALA A 171 21.87 9.93 -8.00
CA ALA A 171 22.28 11.32 -7.89
C ALA A 171 21.76 12.03 -6.62
N ASP A 172 20.61 11.60 -6.10
CA ASP A 172 20.01 12.19 -4.90
C ASP A 172 20.63 11.60 -3.61
N GLY A 173 21.16 10.37 -3.70
CA GLY A 173 21.84 9.73 -2.58
C GLY A 173 20.88 9.02 -1.63
N ARG A 174 21.31 8.87 -0.37
CA ARG A 174 20.65 8.03 0.64
C ARG A 174 20.43 8.83 1.92
N THR A 175 19.38 8.46 2.65
CA THR A 175 18.97 9.11 3.89
C THR A 175 18.55 8.08 4.94
N ALA A 176 18.93 8.33 6.19
CA ALA A 176 18.48 7.55 7.34
C ALA A 176 17.26 8.19 8.05
N GLU A 177 16.78 9.34 7.57
CA GLU A 177 15.74 10.14 8.26
C GLU A 177 14.33 9.61 8.01
N LEU A 178 14.11 8.86 6.93
CA LEU A 178 12.78 8.40 6.51
C LEU A 178 12.25 7.23 7.36
N LEU A 179 13.14 6.46 7.99
CA LEU A 179 12.83 5.30 8.82
C LEU A 179 13.92 5.08 9.88
N PRO A 180 13.57 4.79 11.14
CA PRO A 180 14.54 4.36 12.13
C PRO A 180 15.36 3.15 11.69
N VAL A 181 16.59 3.07 12.21
CA VAL A 181 17.56 1.98 12.01
C VAL A 181 16.94 0.59 12.24
N ARG A 182 16.09 0.45 13.26
CA ARG A 182 15.37 -0.80 13.56
C ARG A 182 13.89 -0.63 13.28
N SER A 183 13.43 -1.14 12.14
CA SER A 183 12.00 -1.15 11.76
C SER A 183 11.66 -2.42 10.99
N VAL A 184 10.46 -2.96 11.23
CA VAL A 184 9.90 -4.10 10.49
C VAL A 184 9.73 -3.78 9.00
N ALA A 185 9.65 -2.50 8.64
CA ALA A 185 9.59 -2.04 7.25
C ALA A 185 10.96 -2.07 6.52
N ARG A 186 12.07 -2.30 7.24
CA ARG A 186 13.40 -2.50 6.65
C ARG A 186 13.54 -3.93 6.16
N LYS A 187 14.33 -4.16 5.10
CA LYS A 187 14.68 -5.54 4.73
C LYS A 187 15.59 -6.13 5.82
N PRO A 188 15.33 -7.36 6.27
CA PRO A 188 16.24 -8.04 7.21
C PRO A 188 17.62 -8.32 6.59
N ASP A 189 17.71 -8.42 5.25
CA ASP A 189 18.93 -8.80 4.53
C ASP A 189 19.73 -7.61 3.96
N GLU A 190 19.27 -6.36 4.12
CA GLU A 190 20.05 -5.19 3.70
C GLU A 190 20.98 -4.76 4.85
N PRO A 191 22.31 -4.80 4.67
CA PRO A 191 23.28 -4.47 5.73
C PRO A 191 23.34 -2.96 6.04
N GLN A 192 22.43 -2.16 5.50
CA GLN A 192 22.49 -0.70 5.45
C GLN A 192 21.24 -0.09 6.07
N ASP A 193 21.47 0.78 7.04
CA ASP A 193 20.43 1.41 7.86
C ASP A 193 19.82 2.67 7.20
N ASP A 194 20.03 2.86 5.89
CA ASP A 194 19.60 4.02 5.12
C ASP A 194 18.74 3.62 3.90
N ASP A 195 17.74 4.45 3.60
CA ASP A 195 16.90 4.33 2.41
C ASP A 195 17.47 5.21 1.29
N TRP A 196 17.22 4.88 0.03
CA TRP A 196 17.40 5.87 -1.05
C TRP A 196 16.40 7.02 -0.88
N GLU A 197 16.87 8.24 -1.11
CA GLU A 197 16.03 9.44 -1.00
C GLU A 197 14.90 9.43 -2.05
N SER A 198 15.18 8.88 -3.23
CA SER A 198 14.21 8.82 -4.32
C SER A 198 14.45 7.67 -5.28
N TYR A 199 13.41 7.37 -6.04
CA TYR A 199 13.37 6.31 -7.05
C TYR A 199 12.71 6.84 -8.33
N TYR A 200 13.19 6.40 -9.48
CA TYR A 200 12.48 6.52 -10.73
C TYR A 200 11.59 5.30 -10.94
N VAL A 201 10.39 5.51 -11.45
CA VAL A 201 9.44 4.43 -11.75
C VAL A 201 9.66 3.92 -13.16
N GLY A 202 10.09 2.65 -13.27
CA GLY A 202 10.07 1.88 -14.51
C GLY A 202 8.76 1.08 -14.62
N MET A 203 8.09 1.20 -15.77
CA MET A 203 6.92 0.40 -16.17
C MET A 203 7.25 -0.49 -17.35
#